data_AF-A0A183L260-F1
#
_entry.id   AF-A0A183L260-F1
#
_cell.length_a   1.000
_cell.length_b   1.000
_cell.length_c   1.000
_cell.angle_alpha   90.00
_cell.angle_beta   90.00
_cell.angle_gamma   90.00
#
_symmetry.space_group_name_H-M   'P 1'
#
loop_
_entity.id
_entity.type
_entity.pdbx_description
1 polymer ?
#
loop_
_entity_poly.entity_id
_entity_poly.type
_entity_poly.pdbx_seq_one_letter_code
_entity_poly.pdbx_strand_id
1 'polypeptide(L)'
;MQKEFSADLYDLACPGPILIPNEHDVHLVSGLLKYYLRELPEPVIPYKYYDKLKAAGYRIADGKELSDFINLFDNLPSPNYNLLKYLCEFLY
;
A
#
# COMPACT_ATOMS: atom_id res chain seq x y z
N MET A 1 -13.21 -13.49 -22.76
CA MET A 1 -12.03 -12.74 -23.21
C MET A 1 -11.89 -11.52 -22.30
N GLN A 2 -11.40 -11.75 -21.07
CA GLN A 2 -11.15 -10.67 -20.12
C GLN A 2 -9.86 -9.99 -20.56
N LYS A 3 -9.94 -8.68 -20.85
CA LYS A 3 -8.78 -7.84 -21.11
C LYS A 3 -8.01 -7.73 -19.79
N GLU A 4 -6.94 -8.51 -19.64
CA GLU A 4 -5.89 -8.23 -18.67
C GLU A 4 -5.25 -6.90 -19.05
N PHE A 5 -5.65 -5.86 -18.35
CA PHE A 5 -4.95 -4.58 -18.34
C PHE A 5 -3.74 -4.75 -17.42
N SER A 6 -2.74 -5.51 -17.90
CA SER A 6 -1.50 -5.74 -17.14
C SER A 6 -0.66 -4.46 -17.10
N ALA A 7 0.05 -4.23 -16.00
CA ALA A 7 1.04 -3.16 -15.88
C ALA A 7 2.06 -3.17 -17.05
N ASP A 8 2.33 -4.36 -17.60
CA ASP A 8 3.21 -4.57 -18.74
C ASP A 8 2.76 -3.81 -20.00
N LEU A 9 1.45 -3.54 -20.16
CA LEU A 9 0.93 -2.75 -21.30
C LEU A 9 1.20 -1.25 -21.14
N TYR A 10 1.29 -0.74 -19.90
CA TYR A 10 1.70 0.65 -19.67
C TYR A 10 3.19 0.84 -19.94
N ASP A 11 4.02 -0.12 -19.52
CA ASP A 11 5.47 -0.06 -19.71
C ASP A 11 5.87 -0.19 -21.20
N LEU A 12 5.07 -0.90 -22.02
CA LEU A 12 5.30 -1.01 -23.46
C LEU A 12 4.95 0.24 -24.26
N ALA A 13 4.03 1.09 -23.77
CA ALA A 13 3.49 2.21 -24.55
C ALA A 13 4.47 3.39 -24.67
N CYS A 14 5.46 3.49 -23.78
CA CYS A 14 6.46 4.56 -23.82
C CYS A 14 7.82 3.99 -23.37
N PRO A 15 8.74 3.69 -24.31
CA PRO A 15 10.07 3.18 -23.97
C PRO A 15 10.91 4.31 -23.39
N GLY A 16 10.73 4.57 -22.10
CA GLY A 16 11.40 5.64 -21.36
C GLY A 16 11.08 5.55 -19.88
N PRO A 17 11.86 6.23 -19.01
CA PRO A 17 11.55 6.26 -17.59
C PRO A 17 10.18 6.89 -17.37
N ILE A 18 9.34 6.26 -16.55
CA ILE A 18 7.99 6.74 -16.18
C ILE A 18 8.05 8.16 -15.62
N LEU A 19 9.12 8.47 -14.87
CA LEU A 19 9.38 9.79 -14.32
C LEU A 19 10.62 10.38 -14.98
N ILE A 20 10.45 11.54 -15.61
CA ILE A 20 11.54 12.30 -16.22
C ILE A 20 12.10 13.27 -15.16
N PRO A 21 13.37 13.12 -14.72
CA PRO A 21 13.98 14.00 -13.75
C PRO A 21 13.96 15.46 -14.24
N ASN A 22 13.62 16.39 -13.35
CA ASN A 22 13.46 17.83 -13.61
C ASN A 22 12.22 18.26 -14.43
N GLU A 23 11.42 17.32 -14.95
CA GLU A 23 10.11 17.61 -15.55
C GLU A 23 8.96 17.21 -14.63
N HIS A 24 9.10 16.08 -13.93
CA HIS A 24 8.08 15.57 -13.02
C HIS A 24 8.41 15.95 -11.58
N ASP A 25 7.53 16.72 -10.95
CA ASP A 25 7.67 17.10 -9.54
C ASP A 25 7.39 15.89 -8.63
N VAL A 26 8.40 15.49 -7.85
CA VAL A 26 8.29 14.41 -6.86
C VAL A 26 7.20 14.65 -5.82
N HIS A 27 6.94 15.92 -5.47
CA HIS A 27 5.85 16.29 -4.58
C HIS A 27 4.49 16.04 -5.22
N LEU A 28 4.37 16.25 -6.54
CA LEU A 28 3.17 15.93 -7.29
C LEU A 28 2.96 14.42 -7.40
N VAL A 29 4.01 13.64 -7.71
CA VAL A 29 3.92 12.17 -7.77
C VAL A 29 3.54 11.57 -6.42
N SER A 30 4.19 12.01 -5.33
CA SER A 30 3.81 11.59 -3.98
C SER A 30 2.39 12.04 -3.62
N GLY A 31 1.97 13.22 -4.08
CA GLY A 31 0.61 13.72 -3.98
C GLY A 31 -0.41 12.79 -4.65
N LEU A 32 -0.13 12.37 -5.88
CA LEU A 32 -0.97 11.43 -6.63
C LEU A 32 -1.06 10.06 -5.95
N LEU A 33 0.06 9.52 -5.45
CA LEU A 33 0.05 8.27 -4.70
C LEU A 33 -0.83 8.39 -3.44
N LYS A 34 -0.65 9.44 -2.65
CA LYS A 34 -1.47 9.71 -1.45
C LYS A 34 -2.95 9.88 -1.81
N TYR A 35 -3.23 10.58 -2.91
CA TYR A 35 -4.60 10.78 -3.41
C TYR A 35 -5.24 9.45 -3.79
N TYR A 36 -4.55 8.64 -4.60
CA TYR A 36 -5.02 7.32 -5.01
C TYR A 36 -5.39 6.44 -3.82
N LEU A 37 -4.51 6.34 -2.83
CA LEU A 37 -4.76 5.51 -1.64
C LEU A 37 -5.97 5.98 -0.81
N ARG A 38 -6.29 7.28 -0.85
CA ARG A 38 -7.45 7.87 -0.16
C ARG A 38 -8.77 7.64 -0.90
N GLU A 39 -8.74 7.65 -2.23
CA GLU A 39 -9.93 7.49 -3.06
C GLU A 39 -10.36 6.02 -3.23
N LEU A 40 -9.60 5.06 -2.70
CA LEU A 40 -10.01 3.66 -2.72
C LEU A 40 -11.39 3.48 -2.03
N PRO A 41 -12.27 2.63 -2.58
CA PRO A 41 -13.58 2.35 -1.96
C PRO A 41 -13.46 1.82 -0.53
N GLU A 42 -12.36 1.13 -0.24
CA GLU A 42 -11.96 0.69 1.08
C GLU A 42 -10.48 1.09 1.30
N PRO A 43 -10.12 1.63 2.48
CA PRO A 43 -8.73 1.97 2.78
C PRO A 43 -7.80 0.76 2.73
N VAL A 44 -6.50 1.02 2.56
CA VAL A 44 -5.44 0.00 2.54
C VAL A 44 -5.55 -0.97 3.71
N ILE A 45 -5.81 -0.44 4.91
CA ILE A 45 -6.21 -1.24 6.08
C ILE A 45 -7.74 -1.21 6.14
N PRO A 46 -8.44 -2.33 5.88
CA PRO A 46 -9.90 -2.38 5.94
C PRO A 46 -10.44 -1.92 7.29
N TYR A 47 -11.57 -1.21 7.29
CA TYR A 47 -12.15 -0.64 8.52
C TYR A 47 -12.34 -1.68 9.63
N LYS A 48 -12.71 -2.91 9.26
CA LYS A 48 -12.91 -4.02 10.21
C LYS A 48 -11.65 -4.45 11.00
N TYR A 49 -10.44 -4.09 10.54
CA TYR A 49 -9.18 -4.38 11.25
C TYR A 49 -8.56 -3.15 11.89
N TYR A 50 -9.05 -1.94 11.59
CA TYR A 50 -8.39 -0.69 11.96
C TYR A 50 -8.13 -0.57 13.47
N ASP A 51 -9.18 -0.74 14.29
CA ASP A 51 -9.06 -0.65 15.74
C ASP A 51 -8.17 -1.75 16.35
N LYS A 52 -8.24 -2.97 15.79
CA LYS A 52 -7.45 -4.11 16.25
C LYS A 52 -5.96 -3.91 15.98
N LEU A 53 -5.61 -3.50 14.76
CA LEU A 53 -4.23 -3.21 14.37
C LEU A 53 -3.68 -2.01 15.14
N LYS A 54 -4.49 -0.96 15.36
CA LYS A 54 -4.11 0.19 16.19
C LYS A 54 -3.80 -0.23 17.63
N ALA A 55 -4.69 -1.01 18.25
CA ALA A 55 -4.48 -1.52 19.61
C ALA A 55 -3.25 -2.42 19.71
N ALA A 56 -3.03 -3.30 18.72
CA ALA A 56 -1.85 -4.17 18.67
C ALA A 56 -0.56 -3.36 18.49
N GLY A 57 -0.58 -2.29 17.67
CA GLY A 57 0.55 -1.38 17.50
C GLY A 57 0.99 -0.71 18.81
N TYR A 58 0.05 -0.22 19.62
CA TYR A 58 0.37 0.33 20.95
C TYR A 58 1.00 -0.72 21.87
N ARG A 59 0.48 -1.95 21.86
CA ARG A 59 1.02 -3.04 22.67
C ARG A 59 2.45 -3.40 22.28
N ILE A 60 2.79 -3.39 20.99
CA ILE A 60 4.16 -3.61 20.51
C ILE A 60 5.10 -2.50 20.99
N ALA A 61 4.67 -1.24 20.91
CA ALA A 61 5.46 -0.10 21.39
C ALA A 61 5.76 -0.21 22.90
N ASP A 62 4.83 -0.79 23.67
CA ASP A 62 5.00 -1.09 25.10
C ASP A 62 5.87 -2.35 25.37
N GLY A 63 6.48 -2.95 24.35
CA GLY A 63 7.36 -4.12 24.47
C GLY A 63 6.62 -5.46 24.66
N LYS A 64 5.33 -5.54 24.33
CA LYS A 64 4.54 -6.79 24.39
C LYS A 64 4.70 -7.62 23.11
N GLU A 65 4.30 -8.90 23.18
CA GLU A 65 4.49 -9.88 22.10
C GLU A 65 3.88 -9.49 20.74
N LEU A 66 4.63 -9.80 19.69
CA LEU A 66 4.32 -9.58 18.26
C LEU A 66 3.32 -10.60 17.69
N SER A 67 3.05 -11.68 18.41
CA SER A 67 2.21 -12.81 17.97
C SER A 67 0.79 -12.39 17.58
N ASP A 68 0.14 -11.57 18.41
CA ASP A 68 -1.19 -11.01 18.13
C ASP A 68 -1.20 -10.15 16.86
N PHE A 69 -0.10 -9.46 16.56
CA PHE A 69 0.02 -8.61 15.40
C PHE A 69 0.18 -9.44 14.12
N ILE A 70 1.06 -10.44 14.13
CA ILE A 70 1.24 -11.37 12.99
C ILE A 70 -0.10 -12.02 12.61
N ASN A 71 -0.84 -12.51 13.60
CA ASN A 71 -2.18 -13.08 13.37
C ASN A 71 -3.14 -12.09 12.69
N LEU A 72 -3.08 -10.79 13.01
CA LEU A 72 -3.93 -9.79 12.35
C LEU A 72 -3.57 -9.61 10.87
N PHE A 73 -2.28 -9.67 10.52
CA PHE A 73 -1.84 -9.60 9.12
C PHE A 73 -2.21 -10.85 8.33
N ASP A 74 -2.10 -12.03 8.92
CA ASP A 74 -2.49 -13.30 8.28
C ASP A 74 -3.99 -13.35 7.93
N ASN A 75 -4.80 -12.59 8.68
CA ASN A 75 -6.24 -12.47 8.45
C ASN A 75 -6.64 -11.33 7.50
N LEU A 76 -5.71 -10.49 7.04
CA LEU A 76 -6.02 -9.46 6.05
C LEU A 76 -6.34 -10.08 4.68
N PRO A 77 -7.27 -9.52 3.91
CA PRO A 77 -7.44 -9.91 2.52
C PRO A 77 -6.10 -9.76 1.76
N SER A 78 -5.76 -10.74 0.93
CA SER A 78 -4.47 -10.77 0.23
C SER A 78 -4.15 -9.46 -0.54
N PRO A 79 -5.10 -8.80 -1.23
CA PRO A 79 -4.81 -7.52 -1.89
C PRO A 79 -4.35 -6.42 -0.92
N ASN A 80 -5.02 -6.29 0.24
CA ASN A 80 -4.70 -5.31 1.26
C ASN A 80 -3.35 -5.61 1.92
N TYR A 81 -3.09 -6.88 2.26
CA TYR A 81 -1.82 -7.30 2.83
C TYR A 81 -0.65 -6.99 1.88
N ASN A 82 -0.77 -7.36 0.60
CA ASN A 82 0.28 -7.15 -0.39
C ASN A 82 0.57 -5.65 -0.59
N LEU A 83 -0.47 -4.83 -0.72
CA LEU A 83 -0.32 -3.38 -0.85
C LEU A 83 0.30 -2.76 0.41
N LEU A 84 -0.19 -3.12 1.59
CA LEU A 84 0.33 -2.61 2.86
C LEU A 84 1.80 -3.00 3.05
N LYS A 85 2.15 -4.25 2.77
CA LYS A 85 3.54 -4.74 2.80
C LYS A 85 4.43 -3.91 1.89
N TYR A 86 4.03 -3.75 0.63
CA TYR A 86 4.79 -2.96 -0.33
C TYR A 86 4.96 -1.50 0.12
N LEU A 87 3.90 -0.87 0.65
CA LEU A 87 3.98 0.49 1.17
C LEU A 87 4.95 0.58 2.36
N CYS A 88 4.93 -0.40 3.28
CA CYS A 88 5.88 -0.44 4.39
C CYS A 88 7.32 -0.63 3.92
N GLU A 89 7.57 -1.50 2.93
CA GLU A 89 8.90 -1.69 2.34
C GLU A 89 9.37 -0.46 1.56
N PHE A 90 8.46 0.24 0.88
CA PHE A 90 8.75 1.46 0.11
C PHE A 90 9.05 2.67 1.00
N LEU A 91 8.41 2.75 2.18
CA LEU A 91 8.53 3.90 3.10
C LEU A 91 9.61 3.73 4.17
N TYR A 92 10.21 2.55 4.30
CA TYR A 92 11.31 2.26 5.22
C TYR A 92 12.65 2.71 4.63
#